data_AF-A0A6D0IE45-F1
#
_entry.id   AF-A0A6D0IE45-F1
#
_cell.length_a   1.000
_cell.length_b   1.000
_cell.length_c   1.000
_cell.angle_alpha   90.00
_cell.angle_beta   90.00
_cell.angle_gamma   90.00
#
_symmetry.space_group_name_H-M   'P 1'
#
loop_
_entity.id
_entity.type
_entity.pdbx_description
1 polymer ?
#
loop_
_entity_poly.entity_id
_entity_poly.type
_entity_poly.pdbx_seq_one_letter_code
_entity_poly.pdbx_strand_id
1 'polypeptide(L)'
;QASANQRKGRCGRVSEGICIRLYSEDDFLSRPEFTDPEILRTNLASVILQMTALGLGDIAAFPFVEAPDKRNIQDGVRLLEELGAITTDEQASAYKLTALGRQLSQLPVDPRLARMVLEAQKHGCVREAMIITSALSIQDPRERPMDKQQASDEKHRRFHDKESDFLAFVNLWNYLGEQQKALSSNAFRRLCRTDYLNYLRVREWQDIYTQLRQVVKELGIPVNSEPAEYREIHIALLTGLLSHIGMKDADKQEYTGARNARFSIFPGSGLFKKPPKWVMVAELVETSRLWGRIAARIDPEWVEPVAQHLIKRTYSEPHWERAQGAVMATEKVTVYGLPIVAARKVNYSQIDPALCRELFIRHALVEGDWQTRHAFFRENLKLRAEVEELEHKSRRRDILVDDETLFEFYDQRISHDVISARHFDSWWKKVSRETPDLLNFEKSMLIKEGAEKISKLDYPNFWHQGNLKLRLSYQFEPGADADGVTVHIPLPLLNQVEENGFEWQIPGLRRELVIALIKSLPKPVRRNFVPAPNYAEAFLGRVTPLELPLLDSLERELRRMTGVTVDREDWHWDQVPDHL
;
A
#
# COMPACT_ATOMS: atom_id res chain seq x y z
N GLN A 1 48.35 19.14 22.69
CA GLN A 1 49.56 19.28 23.54
C GLN A 1 49.20 19.51 25.00
N ALA A 2 48.23 20.39 25.29
CA ALA A 2 47.73 20.73 26.62
C ALA A 2 47.45 19.51 27.52
N SER A 3 46.72 18.50 27.05
CA SER A 3 46.43 17.28 27.82
C SER A 3 47.70 16.48 28.18
N ALA A 4 48.68 16.41 27.29
CA ALA A 4 49.97 15.76 27.56
C ALA A 4 50.86 16.58 28.50
N ASN A 5 50.77 17.91 28.43
CA ASN A 5 51.42 18.81 29.40
C ASN A 5 50.77 18.72 30.78
N GLN A 6 49.44 18.59 30.85
CA GLN A 6 48.74 18.34 32.11
C GLN A 6 49.15 17.00 32.73
N ARG A 7 49.30 15.94 31.91
CA ARG A 7 49.84 14.64 32.37
C ARG A 7 51.27 14.75 32.87
N LYS A 8 52.14 15.52 32.19
CA LYS A 8 53.48 15.86 32.68
C LYS A 8 53.42 16.56 34.04
N GLY A 9 52.55 17.55 34.22
CA GLY A 9 52.38 18.24 35.50
C GLY A 9 51.97 17.34 36.67
N ARG A 10 51.36 16.17 36.42
CA ARG A 10 50.99 15.23 37.49
C ARG A 10 52.20 14.57 38.17
N CYS A 11 53.35 14.42 37.49
CA CYS A 11 54.54 13.82 38.09
C CYS A 11 55.27 14.79 39.04
N GLY A 12 55.02 16.10 38.93
CA GLY A 12 55.68 17.15 39.71
C GLY A 12 54.88 17.72 40.88
N ARG A 13 53.86 16.99 41.39
CA ARG A 13 52.89 17.56 42.35
C ARG A 13 53.41 17.76 43.77
N VAL A 14 54.38 16.95 44.20
CA VAL A 14 54.92 16.96 45.57
C VAL A 14 56.44 17.16 45.58
N SER A 15 57.12 16.64 44.56
CA SER A 15 58.55 16.78 44.33
C SER A 15 58.83 16.88 42.84
N GLU A 16 60.09 17.09 42.47
CA GLU A 16 60.52 16.87 41.09
C GLU A 16 60.18 15.45 40.64
N GLY A 17 59.72 15.31 39.40
CA GLY A 17 59.31 14.04 38.85
C GLY A 17 59.54 13.99 37.35
N ILE A 18 59.76 12.79 36.82
CA ILE A 18 60.08 12.54 35.42
C ILE A 18 58.82 12.03 34.70
N CYS A 19 58.45 12.67 33.59
CA CYS A 19 57.37 12.21 32.72
C CYS A 19 57.97 11.60 31.45
N ILE A 20 57.79 10.30 31.27
CA ILE A 20 58.19 9.58 30.06
C ILE A 20 56.99 9.53 29.11
N ARG A 21 57.17 10.03 27.89
CA ARG A 21 56.17 9.98 26.82
C ARG A 21 56.52 8.82 25.88
N LEU A 22 55.53 8.00 25.53
CA LEU A 22 55.71 6.82 24.66
C LEU A 22 55.56 7.16 23.17
N TYR A 23 55.95 8.37 22.78
CA TYR A 23 55.88 8.90 21.42
C TYR A 23 57.06 9.86 21.20
N SER A 24 57.46 10.08 19.95
CA SER A 24 58.57 10.98 19.62
C SER A 24 58.22 12.44 19.91
N GLU A 25 59.25 13.28 19.95
CA GLU A 25 59.08 14.72 20.11
C GLU A 25 58.38 15.34 18.89
N ASP A 26 58.73 14.92 17.68
CA ASP A 26 58.09 15.39 16.44
C ASP A 26 56.58 15.09 16.43
N ASP A 27 56.18 13.90 16.87
CA ASP A 27 54.76 13.54 17.01
C ASP A 27 54.06 14.36 18.10
N PHE A 28 54.75 14.77 19.16
CA PHE A 28 54.18 15.68 20.15
C PHE A 28 53.96 17.08 19.58
N LEU A 29 54.95 17.60 18.85
CA LEU A 29 54.93 18.94 18.26
C LEU A 29 53.92 19.06 17.11
N SER A 30 53.66 17.98 16.37
CA SER A 30 52.68 17.97 15.28
C SER A 30 51.21 17.97 15.76
N ARG A 31 50.96 17.64 17.03
CA ARG A 31 49.60 17.57 17.59
C ARG A 31 49.02 18.98 17.84
N PRO A 32 47.70 19.16 17.68
CA PRO A 32 47.01 20.39 18.05
C PRO A 32 47.33 20.81 19.49
N GLU A 33 47.44 22.11 19.74
CA GLU A 33 47.78 22.63 21.06
C GLU A 33 46.70 22.27 22.09
N PHE A 34 45.43 22.53 21.76
CA PHE A 34 44.26 22.23 22.58
C PHE A 34 43.50 21.00 22.08
N THR A 35 42.60 20.47 22.91
CA THR A 35 41.72 19.36 22.52
C THR A 35 40.40 19.96 22.07
N ASP A 36 39.82 19.45 20.98
CA ASP A 36 38.55 19.94 20.47
C ASP A 36 37.45 19.90 21.55
N PRO A 37 36.67 20.98 21.70
CA PRO A 37 35.55 21.02 22.63
C PRO A 37 34.54 19.91 22.40
N GLU A 38 33.83 19.53 23.47
CA GLU A 38 32.82 18.48 23.42
C GLU A 38 31.63 18.84 22.52
N ILE A 39 31.24 20.11 22.49
CA ILE A 39 30.14 20.63 21.67
C ILE A 39 30.34 20.39 20.16
N LEU A 40 31.58 20.23 19.70
CA LEU A 40 31.90 19.92 18.30
C LEU A 40 31.75 18.42 17.98
N ARG A 41 31.70 17.55 18.99
CA ARG A 41 31.85 16.10 18.84
C ARG A 41 30.66 15.28 19.34
N THR A 42 29.66 15.91 19.94
CA THR A 42 28.50 15.22 20.55
C THR A 42 27.17 15.65 19.95
N ASN A 43 26.14 14.81 20.16
CA ASN A 43 24.77 15.12 19.76
C ASN A 43 24.23 16.28 20.60
N LEU A 44 23.70 17.31 19.93
CA LEU A 44 23.26 18.56 20.55
C LEU A 44 21.78 18.57 20.94
N ALA A 45 21.02 17.48 20.76
CA ALA A 45 19.59 17.46 21.02
C ALA A 45 19.22 17.94 22.45
N SER A 46 19.95 17.49 23.48
CA SER A 46 19.75 17.95 24.86
C SER A 46 20.00 19.45 25.01
N VAL A 47 21.06 19.96 24.39
CA VAL A 47 21.43 21.39 24.43
C VAL A 47 20.38 22.23 23.72
N ILE A 48 19.98 21.83 22.50
CA ILE A 48 18.94 22.49 21.70
C ILE A 48 17.62 22.53 22.48
N LEU A 49 17.22 21.41 23.10
CA LEU A 49 15.99 21.32 23.88
C LEU A 49 16.00 22.33 25.04
N GLN A 50 17.09 22.40 25.81
CA GLN A 50 17.24 23.33 26.93
C GLN A 50 17.27 24.79 26.46
N MET A 51 18.04 25.09 25.41
CA MET A 51 18.12 26.46 24.86
C MET A 51 16.75 26.94 24.36
N THR A 52 16.00 26.06 23.69
CA THR A 52 14.65 26.37 23.21
C THR A 52 13.68 26.55 24.38
N ALA A 53 13.80 25.76 25.45
CA ALA A 53 12.99 25.91 26.66
C ALA A 53 13.24 27.25 27.37
N LEU A 54 14.48 27.74 27.35
CA LEU A 54 14.89 29.03 27.91
C LEU A 54 14.59 30.22 26.99
N GLY A 55 14.13 29.98 25.76
CA GLY A 55 13.81 31.05 24.80
C GLY A 55 15.03 31.78 24.24
N LEU A 56 16.17 31.11 24.11
CA LEU A 56 17.45 31.73 23.68
C LEU A 56 17.55 32.02 22.17
N GLY A 57 16.49 31.77 21.41
CA GLY A 57 16.42 32.10 19.98
C GLY A 57 17.12 31.10 19.06
N ASP A 58 17.57 31.57 17.89
CA ASP A 58 18.27 30.74 16.91
C ASP A 58 19.62 30.27 17.45
N ILE A 59 19.80 28.95 17.49
CA ILE A 59 21.04 28.34 17.96
C ILE A 59 22.23 28.67 17.07
N ALA A 60 22.02 28.87 15.76
CA ALA A 60 23.11 29.24 14.85
C ALA A 60 23.60 30.68 15.09
N ALA A 61 22.76 31.54 15.65
CA ALA A 61 23.08 32.91 16.03
C ALA A 61 23.61 33.02 17.47
N PHE A 62 23.56 31.92 18.25
CA PHE A 62 24.00 31.94 19.63
C PHE A 62 25.52 32.09 19.74
N PRO A 63 26.04 32.99 20.61
CA PRO A 63 27.47 33.32 20.67
C PRO A 63 28.27 32.25 21.43
N PHE A 64 28.46 31.08 20.83
CA PHE A 64 29.33 30.03 21.37
C PHE A 64 30.81 30.45 21.33
N VAL A 65 31.61 29.96 22.29
CA VAL A 65 33.08 30.11 22.27
C VAL A 65 33.67 29.45 21.01
N GLU A 66 33.25 28.22 20.74
CA GLU A 66 33.47 27.52 19.48
C GLU A 66 32.11 26.98 19.01
N ALA A 67 31.65 27.46 17.86
CA ALA A 67 30.33 27.12 17.35
C ALA A 67 30.30 25.68 16.82
N PRO A 68 29.25 24.90 17.14
CA PRO A 68 29.10 23.57 16.57
C PRO A 68 28.83 23.60 15.07
N ASP A 69 29.22 22.51 14.40
CA ASP A 69 28.92 22.34 12.99
C ASP A 69 27.42 22.34 12.73
N LYS A 70 27.01 22.97 11.62
CA LYS A 70 25.60 23.01 11.17
C LYS A 70 24.97 21.63 11.07
N ARG A 71 25.77 20.61 10.73
CA ARG A 71 25.31 19.21 10.66
C ARG A 71 24.88 18.68 12.03
N ASN A 72 25.67 18.91 13.09
CA ASN A 72 25.34 18.45 14.44
C ASN A 72 24.09 19.15 14.98
N ILE A 73 23.92 20.43 14.64
CA ILE A 73 22.70 21.19 14.95
C ILE A 73 21.49 20.53 14.24
N GLN A 74 21.58 20.31 12.93
CA GLN A 74 20.50 19.70 12.14
C GLN A 74 20.13 18.29 12.63
N ASP A 75 21.13 17.48 12.98
CA ASP A 75 20.89 16.12 13.48
C ASP A 75 20.21 16.15 14.86
N GLY A 76 20.57 17.10 15.73
CA GLY A 76 19.88 17.34 17.00
C GLY A 76 18.44 17.82 16.82
N VAL A 77 18.20 18.76 15.89
CA VAL A 77 16.85 19.23 15.54
C VAL A 77 15.99 18.08 15.01
N ARG A 78 16.51 17.28 14.06
CA ARG A 78 15.80 16.11 13.51
C ARG A 78 15.45 15.09 14.59
N LEU A 79 16.32 14.91 15.59
CA LEU A 79 16.00 14.06 16.73
C LEU A 79 14.85 14.65 17.55
N LEU A 80 14.86 15.95 17.84
CA LEU A 80 13.75 16.57 18.56
C LEU A 80 12.44 16.55 17.78
N GLU A 81 12.47 16.66 16.45
CA GLU A 81 11.31 16.43 15.58
C GLU A 81 10.82 14.98 15.64
N GLU A 82 11.74 14.01 15.59
CA GLU A 82 11.43 12.58 15.76
C GLU A 82 10.71 12.31 17.08
N LEU A 83 11.18 12.93 18.17
CA LEU A 83 10.58 12.78 19.50
C LEU A 83 9.26 13.58 19.65
N GLY A 84 8.88 14.41 18.68
CA GLY A 84 7.73 15.31 18.76
C GLY A 84 7.91 16.46 19.74
N ALA A 85 9.16 16.82 20.06
CA ALA A 85 9.52 17.83 21.05
C ALA A 85 9.44 19.27 20.50
N ILE A 86 9.69 19.45 19.20
CA ILE A 86 9.63 20.75 18.52
C ILE A 86 8.69 20.70 17.32
N THR A 87 8.18 21.86 16.94
CA THR A 87 7.47 22.07 15.66
C THR A 87 8.23 23.07 14.81
N THR A 88 8.35 22.78 13.52
CA THR A 88 8.82 23.69 12.48
C THR A 88 7.65 24.53 11.99
N ASP A 89 7.64 25.79 12.37
CA ASP A 89 6.79 26.81 11.77
C ASP A 89 7.59 27.43 10.61
N GLU A 90 7.24 27.10 9.36
CA GLU A 90 8.02 27.50 8.16
C GLU A 90 8.20 29.03 8.03
N GLN A 91 7.39 29.81 8.74
CA GLN A 91 7.45 31.28 8.75
C GLN A 91 8.21 31.84 9.97
N ALA A 92 8.52 31.03 10.99
CA ALA A 92 9.20 31.48 12.19
C ALA A 92 10.72 31.24 12.10
N SER A 93 11.53 32.23 12.46
CA SER A 93 12.99 32.07 12.51
C SER A 93 13.48 31.23 13.71
N ALA A 94 12.58 30.70 14.54
CA ALA A 94 12.91 29.98 15.76
C ALA A 94 11.97 28.79 15.99
N TYR A 95 12.56 27.66 16.41
CA TYR A 95 11.82 26.45 16.79
C TYR A 95 10.96 26.70 18.03
N LYS A 96 9.75 26.13 18.05
CA LYS A 96 8.85 26.19 19.21
C LYS A 96 8.72 24.82 19.85
N LEU A 97 8.82 24.76 21.18
CA LEU A 97 8.55 23.53 21.93
C LEU A 97 7.06 23.20 21.91
N THR A 98 6.77 21.92 21.65
CA THR A 98 5.44 21.34 21.87
C THR A 98 5.17 21.19 23.37
N ALA A 99 3.93 20.85 23.75
CA ALA A 99 3.61 20.51 25.15
C ALA A 99 4.49 19.35 25.65
N LEU A 100 4.72 18.35 24.79
CA LEU A 100 5.62 17.24 25.05
C LEU A 100 7.07 17.72 25.21
N GLY A 101 7.56 18.59 24.32
CA GLY A 101 8.91 19.17 24.40
C GLY A 101 9.18 19.90 25.72
N ARG A 102 8.18 20.62 26.25
CA ARG A 102 8.29 21.29 27.56
C ARG A 102 8.34 20.32 28.74
N GLN A 103 7.71 19.15 28.63
CA GLN A 103 7.82 18.11 29.64
C GLN A 103 9.19 17.42 29.53
N LEU A 104 9.64 17.12 28.31
CA LEU A 104 10.96 16.52 28.07
C LEU A 104 12.10 17.36 28.66
N SER A 105 12.05 18.69 28.51
CA SER A 105 13.08 19.59 29.03
C SER A 105 13.19 19.60 30.56
N GLN A 106 12.20 19.08 31.28
CA GLN A 106 12.23 19.01 32.75
C GLN A 106 12.94 17.76 33.28
N LEU A 107 13.09 16.71 32.46
CA LEU A 107 13.74 15.47 32.88
C LEU A 107 15.28 15.58 32.77
N PRO A 108 16.05 15.16 33.78
CA PRO A 108 17.51 15.29 33.82
C PRO A 108 18.23 14.14 33.07
N VAL A 109 17.74 13.75 31.90
CA VAL A 109 18.31 12.67 31.07
C VAL A 109 18.26 13.04 29.59
N ASP A 110 18.91 12.23 28.75
CA ASP A 110 18.84 12.37 27.29
C ASP A 110 17.38 12.42 26.79
N PRO A 111 17.04 13.31 25.83
CA PRO A 111 15.69 13.47 25.30
C PRO A 111 15.03 12.17 24.84
N ARG A 112 15.79 11.21 24.28
CA ARG A 112 15.24 9.90 23.89
C ARG A 112 14.75 9.14 25.12
N LEU A 113 15.57 9.09 26.17
CA LEU A 113 15.25 8.41 27.42
C LEU A 113 14.09 9.09 28.13
N ALA A 114 14.07 10.42 28.16
CA ALA A 114 12.97 11.20 28.71
C ALA A 114 11.65 10.90 27.98
N ARG A 115 11.69 10.77 26.64
CA ARG A 115 10.52 10.45 25.81
C ARG A 115 9.92 9.10 26.15
N MET A 116 10.75 8.10 26.45
CA MET A 116 10.30 6.77 26.89
C MET A 116 9.57 6.83 28.24
N VAL A 117 10.12 7.58 29.22
CA VAL A 117 9.49 7.73 30.54
C VAL A 117 8.14 8.42 30.43
N LEU A 118 8.03 9.47 29.61
CA LEU A 118 6.77 10.18 29.41
C LEU A 118 5.71 9.30 28.71
N GLU A 119 6.09 8.50 27.70
CA GLU A 119 5.11 7.60 27.06
C GLU A 119 4.65 6.49 28.01
N ALA A 120 5.55 6.03 28.88
CA ALA A 120 5.26 4.93 29.79
C ALA A 120 4.05 5.18 30.69
N GLN A 121 3.67 6.44 30.92
CA GLN A 121 2.43 6.81 31.61
C GLN A 121 1.19 6.24 30.91
N LYS A 122 1.12 6.31 29.59
CA LYS A 122 -0.05 5.86 28.81
C LYS A 122 -0.19 4.34 28.79
N HIS A 123 0.92 3.64 28.99
CA HIS A 123 1.02 2.19 28.94
C HIS A 123 1.12 1.54 30.33
N GLY A 124 1.10 2.34 31.41
CA GLY A 124 1.19 1.83 32.77
C GLY A 124 2.52 1.15 33.11
N CYS A 125 3.62 1.54 32.46
CA CYS A 125 4.94 0.90 32.58
C CYS A 125 6.05 1.85 33.08
N VAL A 126 5.67 2.92 33.79
CA VAL A 126 6.57 4.01 34.23
C VAL A 126 7.72 3.49 35.11
N ARG A 127 7.46 2.54 36.00
CA ARG A 127 8.48 1.94 36.88
C ARG A 127 9.58 1.26 36.05
N GLU A 128 9.19 0.38 35.13
CA GLU A 128 10.09 -0.35 34.25
C GLU A 128 10.85 0.59 33.32
N ALA A 129 10.17 1.57 32.73
CA ALA A 129 10.79 2.58 31.89
C ALA A 129 11.84 3.40 32.64
N MET A 130 11.56 3.83 33.88
CA MET A 130 12.56 4.53 34.72
C MET A 130 13.76 3.64 35.07
N ILE A 131 13.55 2.35 35.39
CA ILE A 131 14.64 1.40 35.64
C ILE A 131 15.54 1.28 34.42
N ILE A 132 14.94 1.08 33.24
CA ILE A 132 15.67 0.88 31.99
C ILE A 132 16.40 2.16 31.59
N THR A 133 15.72 3.31 31.58
CA THR A 133 16.32 4.58 31.15
C THR A 133 17.43 5.05 32.07
N SER A 134 17.29 4.86 33.39
CA SER A 134 18.40 5.11 34.33
C SER A 134 19.59 4.17 34.08
N ALA A 135 19.35 2.91 33.73
CA ALA A 135 20.43 1.97 33.38
C ALA A 135 21.16 2.38 32.11
N LEU A 136 20.42 2.84 31.08
CA LEU A 136 20.97 3.29 29.80
C LEU A 136 21.75 4.61 29.92
N SER A 137 21.47 5.42 30.94
CA SER A 137 22.16 6.69 31.18
C SER A 137 23.55 6.55 31.81
N ILE A 138 23.91 5.35 32.26
CA ILE A 138 25.20 5.05 32.90
C ILE A 138 25.94 3.95 32.17
N GLN A 139 27.19 3.75 32.56
CA GLN A 139 27.91 2.55 32.14
C GLN A 139 27.27 1.30 32.76
N ASP A 140 27.17 0.21 31.99
CA ASP A 140 26.57 -1.05 32.45
C ASP A 140 27.22 -1.52 33.79
N PRO A 141 26.40 -1.80 34.83
CA PRO A 141 26.90 -2.29 36.11
C PRO A 141 27.50 -3.70 36.02
N ARG A 142 27.19 -4.48 34.98
CA ARG A 142 27.75 -5.81 34.75
C ARG A 142 29.19 -5.70 34.25
N GLU A 143 30.10 -6.39 34.93
CA GLU A 143 31.50 -6.49 34.55
C GLU A 143 31.78 -7.80 33.82
N ARG A 144 32.54 -7.73 32.73
CA ARG A 144 32.95 -8.90 31.95
C ARG A 144 34.46 -8.93 31.77
N PRO A 145 35.24 -9.25 32.83
CA PRO A 145 36.70 -9.28 32.76
C PRO A 145 37.20 -10.29 31.73
N MET A 146 38.26 -9.96 30.98
CA MET A 146 38.78 -10.83 29.91
C MET A 146 39.17 -12.24 30.40
N ASP A 147 39.75 -12.33 31.60
CA ASP A 147 40.18 -13.62 32.17
C ASP A 147 39.02 -14.44 32.79
N LYS A 148 37.84 -13.84 32.97
CA LYS A 148 36.71 -14.44 33.70
C LYS A 148 35.38 -14.36 32.94
N GLN A 149 35.44 -14.25 31.62
CA GLN A 149 34.25 -14.08 30.77
C GLN A 149 33.20 -15.18 30.98
N GLN A 150 33.61 -16.45 31.02
CA GLN A 150 32.68 -17.57 31.19
C GLN A 150 31.96 -17.52 32.55
N ALA A 151 32.70 -17.23 33.63
CA ALA A 151 32.14 -17.13 34.97
C ALA A 151 31.21 -15.92 35.14
N SER A 152 31.55 -14.77 34.55
CA SER A 152 30.65 -13.61 34.55
C SER A 152 29.40 -13.87 33.72
N ASP A 153 29.54 -14.47 32.54
CA ASP A 153 28.41 -14.77 31.65
C ASP A 153 27.44 -15.77 32.30
N GLU A 154 27.96 -16.76 33.03
CA GLU A 154 27.12 -17.71 33.78
C GLU A 154 26.32 -17.02 34.90
N LYS A 155 26.97 -16.12 35.66
CA LYS A 155 26.30 -15.33 36.69
C LYS A 155 25.25 -14.39 36.13
N HIS A 156 25.52 -13.75 35.00
CA HIS A 156 24.63 -12.77 34.39
C HIS A 156 23.48 -13.40 33.60
N ARG A 157 23.64 -14.66 33.15
CA ARG A 157 22.61 -15.40 32.40
C ARG A 157 21.27 -15.47 33.12
N ARG A 158 21.26 -15.50 34.45
CA ARG A 158 20.00 -15.51 35.25
C ARG A 158 19.13 -14.26 35.06
N PHE A 159 19.70 -13.17 34.54
CA PHE A 159 18.97 -11.94 34.27
C PHE A 159 18.47 -11.85 32.83
N HIS A 160 18.97 -12.71 31.93
CA HIS A 160 18.62 -12.64 30.53
C HIS A 160 17.14 -12.91 30.32
N ASP A 161 16.50 -12.05 29.55
CA ASP A 161 15.24 -12.35 28.92
C ASP A 161 15.49 -12.87 27.49
N LYS A 162 14.59 -13.74 27.00
CA LYS A 162 14.75 -14.41 25.70
C LYS A 162 14.51 -13.46 24.53
N GLU A 163 13.72 -12.41 24.75
CA GLU A 163 13.25 -11.50 23.70
C GLU A 163 13.73 -10.06 23.90
N SER A 164 14.28 -9.69 25.07
CA SER A 164 14.68 -8.32 25.36
C SER A 164 15.89 -8.17 26.30
N ASP A 165 16.96 -7.55 25.80
CA ASP A 165 18.08 -7.12 26.65
C ASP A 165 17.66 -5.98 27.61
N PHE A 166 16.61 -5.21 27.30
CA PHE A 166 16.10 -4.16 28.19
C PHE A 166 15.49 -4.76 29.47
N LEU A 167 14.73 -5.86 29.34
CA LEU A 167 14.17 -6.56 30.49
C LEU A 167 15.24 -7.21 31.37
N ALA A 168 16.44 -7.47 30.84
CA ALA A 168 17.55 -7.91 31.67
C ALA A 168 17.94 -6.88 32.75
N PHE A 169 17.78 -5.58 32.48
CA PHE A 169 17.96 -4.54 33.50
C PHE A 169 16.84 -4.59 34.55
N VAL A 170 15.59 -4.81 34.16
CA VAL A 170 14.48 -4.94 35.11
C VAL A 170 14.68 -6.16 36.02
N ASN A 171 15.10 -7.29 35.45
CA ASN A 171 15.41 -8.51 36.20
C ASN A 171 16.58 -8.29 37.18
N LEU A 172 17.66 -7.66 36.72
CA LEU A 172 18.80 -7.32 37.55
C LEU A 172 18.42 -6.36 38.68
N TRP A 173 17.61 -5.35 38.39
CA TRP A 173 17.12 -4.38 39.37
C TRP A 173 16.31 -5.03 40.48
N ASN A 174 15.35 -5.89 40.10
CA ASN A 174 14.52 -6.61 41.07
C ASN A 174 15.38 -7.51 41.96
N TYR A 175 16.31 -8.27 41.37
CA TYR A 175 17.27 -9.09 42.12
C TYR A 175 18.09 -8.26 43.10
N LEU A 176 18.66 -7.14 42.66
CA LEU A 176 19.46 -6.27 43.53
C LEU A 176 18.62 -5.72 44.70
N GLY A 177 17.37 -5.32 44.43
CA GLY A 177 16.45 -4.84 45.45
C GLY A 177 16.11 -5.91 46.50
N GLU A 178 15.89 -7.15 46.09
CA GLU A 178 15.68 -8.28 47.01
C GLU A 178 16.92 -8.54 47.88
N GLN A 179 18.11 -8.58 47.26
CA GLN A 179 19.36 -8.86 47.96
C GLN A 179 19.74 -7.72 48.92
N GLN A 180 19.48 -6.46 48.58
CA GLN A 180 19.69 -5.33 49.48
C GLN A 180 18.78 -5.37 50.71
N LYS A 181 17.55 -5.87 50.57
CA LYS A 181 16.63 -6.06 51.72
C LYS A 181 17.06 -7.22 52.62
N ALA A 182 17.61 -8.29 52.03
CA ALA A 182 17.99 -9.50 52.75
C ALA A 182 19.38 -9.43 53.42
N LEU A 183 20.31 -8.65 52.87
CA LEU A 183 21.71 -8.64 53.28
C LEU A 183 22.12 -7.34 53.98
N SER A 184 23.13 -7.42 54.85
CA SER A 184 23.81 -6.21 55.34
C SER A 184 24.58 -5.51 54.23
N SER A 185 24.84 -4.21 54.37
CA SER A 185 25.53 -3.41 53.33
C SER A 185 26.89 -3.99 52.92
N ASN A 186 27.66 -4.53 53.87
CA ASN A 186 28.95 -5.18 53.59
C ASN A 186 28.77 -6.51 52.85
N ALA A 187 27.77 -7.31 53.24
CA ALA A 187 27.47 -8.57 52.57
C ALA A 187 26.97 -8.34 51.13
N PHE A 188 26.12 -7.33 50.92
CA PHE A 188 25.65 -6.93 49.60
C PHE A 188 26.79 -6.44 48.69
N ARG A 189 27.72 -5.62 49.21
CA ARG A 189 28.89 -5.17 48.44
C ARG A 189 29.78 -6.36 48.03
N ARG A 190 29.95 -7.35 48.91
CA ARG A 190 30.66 -8.59 48.59
C ARG A 190 29.92 -9.42 47.54
N LEU A 191 28.60 -9.53 47.64
CA LEU A 191 27.75 -10.20 46.64
C LEU A 191 27.95 -9.59 45.25
N CYS A 192 27.88 -8.24 45.14
CA CYS A 192 28.10 -7.55 43.88
C CYS A 192 29.45 -7.95 43.26
N ARG A 193 30.52 -7.95 44.05
CA ARG A 193 31.85 -8.38 43.59
C ARG A 193 31.87 -9.84 43.13
N THR A 194 31.24 -10.76 43.89
CA THR A 194 31.19 -12.19 43.54
C THR A 194 30.42 -12.45 42.26
N ASP A 195 29.38 -11.66 41.99
CA ASP A 195 28.52 -11.80 40.83
C ASP A 195 28.93 -10.88 39.67
N TYR A 196 30.16 -10.35 39.70
CA TYR A 196 30.73 -9.48 38.67
C TYR A 196 29.86 -8.25 38.38
N LEU A 197 29.40 -7.59 39.43
CA LEU A 197 28.65 -6.34 39.39
C LEU A 197 29.45 -5.24 40.05
N ASN A 198 29.61 -4.11 39.35
CA ASN A 198 30.27 -2.94 39.89
C ASN A 198 29.35 -2.22 40.88
N TYR A 199 29.68 -2.33 42.18
CA TYR A 199 28.87 -1.74 43.24
C TYR A 199 28.67 -0.22 43.12
N LEU A 200 29.67 0.53 42.62
CA LEU A 200 29.55 1.98 42.46
C LEU A 200 28.55 2.32 41.35
N ARG A 201 28.58 1.61 40.23
CA ARG A 201 27.59 1.78 39.14
C ARG A 201 26.19 1.35 39.55
N VAL A 202 26.07 0.30 40.38
CA VAL A 202 24.76 -0.06 40.97
C VAL A 202 24.20 1.07 41.82
N ARG A 203 25.04 1.73 42.62
CA ARG A 203 24.61 2.90 43.39
C ARG A 203 24.23 4.08 42.50
N GLU A 204 25.07 4.40 41.51
CA GLU A 204 24.80 5.45 40.54
C GLU A 204 23.46 5.23 39.81
N TRP A 205 23.19 3.99 39.40
CA TRP A 205 21.91 3.60 38.81
C TRP A 205 20.73 3.89 39.75
N GLN A 206 20.86 3.52 41.03
CA GLN A 206 19.82 3.75 42.04
C GLN A 206 19.61 5.24 42.34
N ASP A 207 20.68 6.03 42.31
CA ASP A 207 20.64 7.47 42.53
C ASP A 207 19.92 8.17 41.36
N ILE A 208 20.23 7.83 40.10
CA ILE A 208 19.54 8.37 38.92
C ILE A 208 18.07 7.95 38.88
N TYR A 209 17.75 6.69 39.21
CA TYR A 209 16.36 6.26 39.31
C TYR A 209 15.59 7.08 40.35
N THR A 210 16.21 7.35 41.50
CA THR A 210 15.61 8.19 42.55
C THR A 210 15.35 9.61 42.06
N GLN A 211 16.32 10.21 41.36
CA GLN A 211 16.19 11.55 40.78
C GLN A 211 15.07 11.61 39.73
N LEU A 212 15.04 10.65 38.79
CA LEU A 212 13.97 10.55 37.80
C LEU A 212 12.60 10.42 38.46
N ARG A 213 12.48 9.58 39.50
CA ARG A 213 11.24 9.38 40.24
C ARG A 213 10.75 10.65 40.93
N GLN A 214 11.66 11.50 41.42
CA GLN A 214 11.29 12.80 42.02
C GLN A 214 10.64 13.71 40.96
N VAL A 215 11.29 13.87 39.80
CA VAL A 215 10.77 14.70 38.71
C VAL A 215 9.45 14.15 38.14
N VAL A 216 9.36 12.83 37.94
CA VAL A 216 8.12 12.15 37.48
C VAL A 216 6.96 12.40 38.45
N LYS A 217 7.24 12.41 39.77
CA LYS A 217 6.24 12.72 40.79
C LYS A 217 5.81 14.19 40.76
N GLU A 218 6.76 15.12 40.56
CA GLU A 218 6.47 16.56 40.40
C GLU A 218 5.61 16.85 39.17
N LEU A 219 5.84 16.11 38.09
CA LEU A 219 5.01 16.14 36.87
C LEU A 219 3.62 15.50 37.04
N GLY A 220 3.31 14.92 38.21
CA GLY A 220 2.03 14.27 38.48
C GLY A 220 1.84 12.93 37.75
N ILE A 221 2.92 12.30 37.29
CA ILE A 221 2.85 11.04 36.55
C ILE A 221 2.76 9.87 37.56
N PRO A 222 1.71 9.04 37.50
CA PRO A 222 1.56 7.89 38.39
C PRO A 222 2.58 6.80 38.04
N VAL A 223 3.21 6.23 39.08
CA VAL A 223 4.07 5.07 38.95
C VAL A 223 3.26 3.80 39.22
N ASN A 224 3.32 2.83 38.31
CA ASN A 224 2.61 1.56 38.43
C ASN A 224 3.09 0.73 39.63
N SER A 225 2.15 0.06 40.29
CA SER A 225 2.40 -0.85 41.40
C SER A 225 2.62 -2.28 40.94
N GLU A 226 1.89 -2.71 39.91
CA GLU A 226 2.01 -4.03 39.30
C GLU A 226 3.02 -4.00 38.14
N PRO A 227 3.77 -5.10 37.91
CA PRO A 227 4.66 -5.22 36.76
C PRO A 227 3.91 -5.06 35.44
N ALA A 228 4.41 -4.22 34.55
CA ALA A 228 3.85 -4.05 33.21
C ALA A 228 4.16 -5.23 32.28
N GLU A 229 3.31 -5.42 31.28
CA GLU A 229 3.50 -6.46 30.27
C GLU A 229 4.61 -6.09 29.27
N TYR A 230 5.17 -7.12 28.61
CA TYR A 230 6.25 -6.97 27.63
C TYR A 230 5.92 -5.90 26.58
N ARG A 231 4.76 -6.02 25.94
CA ARG A 231 4.32 -5.14 24.85
C ARG A 231 4.30 -3.68 25.29
N GLU A 232 3.74 -3.41 26.46
CA GLU A 232 3.55 -2.06 26.98
C GLU A 232 4.85 -1.35 27.33
N ILE A 233 5.83 -2.09 27.87
CA ILE A 233 7.18 -1.57 28.09
C ILE A 233 7.83 -1.22 26.74
N HIS A 234 7.74 -2.11 25.76
CA HIS A 234 8.44 -1.93 24.48
C HIS A 234 7.82 -0.85 23.59
N ILE A 235 6.49 -0.65 23.63
CA ILE A 235 5.85 0.49 22.97
C ILE A 235 6.34 1.82 23.55
N ALA A 236 6.45 1.93 24.88
CA ALA A 236 6.98 3.13 25.50
C ALA A 236 8.45 3.39 25.09
N LEU A 237 9.30 2.35 25.09
CA LEU A 237 10.69 2.45 24.66
C LEU A 237 10.83 2.84 23.17
N LEU A 238 9.97 2.30 22.30
CA LEU A 238 9.96 2.60 20.87
C LEU A 238 9.88 4.10 20.58
N THR A 239 9.16 4.86 21.39
CA THR A 239 9.01 6.32 21.18
C THR A 239 10.31 7.10 21.23
N GLY A 240 11.31 6.61 21.98
CA GLY A 240 12.65 7.20 22.01
C GLY A 240 13.62 6.56 21.01
N LEU A 241 13.25 5.45 20.37
CA LEU A 241 14.11 4.58 19.55
C LEU A 241 13.59 4.38 18.12
N LEU A 242 12.72 5.27 17.61
CA LEU A 242 12.11 5.12 16.28
C LEU A 242 13.14 5.04 15.14
N SER A 243 14.27 5.76 15.26
CA SER A 243 15.39 5.64 14.31
C SER A 243 16.33 4.46 14.56
N HIS A 244 16.13 3.71 15.66
CA HIS A 244 16.94 2.54 16.03
C HIS A 244 16.19 1.22 15.86
N ILE A 245 15.13 1.19 15.03
CA ILE A 245 14.47 -0.05 14.64
C ILE A 245 15.17 -0.69 13.44
N GLY A 246 15.05 -2.00 13.30
CA GLY A 246 15.57 -2.74 12.15
C GLY A 246 14.72 -3.95 11.77
N MET A 247 14.64 -4.19 10.47
CA MET A 247 14.05 -5.39 9.87
C MET A 247 15.17 -6.30 9.37
N LYS A 248 15.16 -7.55 9.82
CA LYS A 248 16.14 -8.57 9.45
C LYS A 248 16.01 -8.89 7.96
N ASP A 249 17.15 -8.96 7.29
CA ASP A 249 17.24 -9.47 5.92
C ASP A 249 16.95 -10.99 5.90
N ALA A 250 16.32 -11.49 4.83
CA ALA A 250 15.95 -12.90 4.73
C ALA A 250 17.20 -13.80 4.61
N ASP A 251 18.21 -13.31 3.89
CA ASP A 251 19.38 -14.11 3.48
C ASP A 251 20.63 -13.83 4.34
N LYS A 252 20.59 -12.82 5.22
CA LYS A 252 21.75 -12.35 6.00
C LYS A 252 21.43 -12.24 7.48
N GLN A 253 22.46 -12.37 8.33
CA GLN A 253 22.40 -12.04 9.77
C GLN A 253 22.60 -10.54 9.99
N GLU A 254 21.90 -9.73 9.21
CA GLU A 254 22.00 -8.28 9.15
C GLU A 254 20.60 -7.68 9.09
N TYR A 255 20.46 -6.49 9.65
CA TYR A 255 19.23 -5.73 9.71
C TYR A 255 19.33 -4.51 8.80
N THR A 256 18.26 -4.24 8.07
CA THR A 256 18.02 -2.93 7.46
C THR A 256 17.35 -2.07 8.52
N GLY A 257 18.03 -1.01 8.95
CA GLY A 257 17.55 -0.01 9.89
C GLY A 257 17.00 1.24 9.20
N ALA A 258 16.59 2.21 10.02
CA ALA A 258 16.15 3.52 9.56
C ALA A 258 17.20 4.16 8.63
N ARG A 259 16.74 4.85 7.58
CA ARG A 259 17.60 5.55 6.61
C ARG A 259 18.59 4.60 5.91
N ASN A 260 18.19 3.34 5.70
CA ASN A 260 18.98 2.28 5.08
C ASN A 260 20.28 1.92 5.81
N ALA A 261 20.41 2.24 7.10
CA ALA A 261 21.52 1.76 7.91
C ALA A 261 21.55 0.22 7.92
N ARG A 262 22.74 -0.37 7.90
CA ARG A 262 22.93 -1.82 7.95
C ARG A 262 23.67 -2.19 9.22
N PHE A 263 23.06 -3.00 10.08
CA PHE A 263 23.65 -3.36 11.38
C PHE A 263 23.40 -4.82 11.75
N SER A 264 24.27 -5.36 12.60
CA SER A 264 24.06 -6.68 13.24
C SER A 264 23.81 -6.51 14.73
N ILE A 265 23.08 -7.43 15.36
CA ILE A 265 22.94 -7.46 16.82
C ILE A 265 24.29 -7.79 17.45
N PHE A 266 24.65 -7.07 18.51
CA PHE A 266 25.91 -7.30 19.23
C PHE A 266 25.99 -8.73 19.80
N PRO A 267 27.14 -9.44 19.71
CA PRO A 267 27.25 -10.84 20.15
C PRO A 267 26.95 -11.10 21.63
N GLY A 268 27.05 -10.07 22.48
CA GLY A 268 26.69 -10.15 23.89
C GLY A 268 25.19 -10.11 24.19
N SER A 269 24.35 -9.85 23.18
CA SER A 269 22.89 -9.82 23.32
C SER A 269 22.30 -11.23 23.48
N GLY A 270 21.23 -11.35 24.28
CA GLY A 270 20.43 -12.58 24.36
C GLY A 270 19.82 -12.98 23.02
N LEU A 271 19.58 -12.01 22.12
CA LEU A 271 18.95 -12.21 20.82
C LEU A 271 19.94 -12.62 19.72
N PHE A 272 21.24 -12.59 19.98
CA PHE A 272 22.26 -12.82 18.94
C PHE A 272 22.16 -14.20 18.27
N LYS A 273 21.85 -15.26 19.04
CA LYS A 273 21.77 -16.63 18.52
C LYS A 273 20.48 -16.90 17.75
N LYS A 274 19.38 -16.26 18.14
CA LYS A 274 18.05 -16.39 17.51
C LYS A 274 17.48 -15.00 17.22
N PRO A 275 18.06 -14.27 16.25
CA PRO A 275 17.68 -12.89 15.96
C PRO A 275 16.27 -12.83 15.36
N PRO A 276 15.33 -12.07 15.96
CA PRO A 276 13.95 -11.97 15.48
C PRO A 276 13.85 -11.11 14.21
N LYS A 277 12.71 -11.20 13.51
CA LYS A 277 12.51 -10.48 12.24
C LYS A 277 12.56 -8.96 12.41
N TRP A 278 12.06 -8.44 13.51
CA TRP A 278 12.06 -7.01 13.83
C TRP A 278 12.66 -6.78 15.20
N VAL A 279 13.50 -5.75 15.29
CA VAL A 279 14.13 -5.33 16.55
C VAL A 279 14.10 -3.83 16.72
N MET A 280 14.16 -3.40 17.96
CA MET A 280 14.68 -2.09 18.34
C MET A 280 15.99 -2.28 19.11
N VAL A 281 16.90 -1.31 19.04
CA VAL A 281 18.16 -1.31 19.80
C VAL A 281 18.34 0.01 20.54
N ALA A 282 18.96 -0.02 21.72
CA ALA A 282 19.22 1.21 22.47
C ALA A 282 20.24 2.10 21.74
N GLU A 283 21.29 1.47 21.19
CA GLU A 283 22.42 2.17 20.58
C GLU A 283 22.88 1.48 19.29
N LEU A 284 23.33 2.29 18.34
CA LEU A 284 24.03 1.87 17.14
C LEU A 284 25.49 2.33 17.24
N VAL A 285 26.43 1.39 17.36
CA VAL A 285 27.85 1.69 17.60
C VAL A 285 28.71 1.11 16.47
N GLU A 286 29.48 1.97 15.81
CA GLU A 286 30.38 1.58 14.74
C GLU A 286 31.77 1.20 15.29
N THR A 287 32.25 0.03 14.90
CA THR A 287 33.61 -0.46 15.23
C THR A 287 34.28 -1.02 13.98
N SER A 288 34.23 -2.34 13.78
CA SER A 288 34.53 -3.02 12.50
C SER A 288 33.34 -3.01 11.54
N ARG A 289 32.13 -2.97 12.10
CA ARG A 289 30.84 -2.77 11.45
C ARG A 289 29.90 -2.10 12.43
N LEU A 290 28.71 -1.71 11.96
CA LEU A 290 27.67 -1.14 12.81
C LEU A 290 27.00 -2.24 13.65
N TRP A 291 27.04 -2.09 14.97
CA TRP A 291 26.44 -3.02 15.92
C TRP A 291 25.26 -2.36 16.64
N GLY A 292 24.13 -3.06 16.66
CA GLY A 292 23.01 -2.75 17.54
C GLY A 292 23.23 -3.35 18.93
N ARG A 293 23.35 -2.50 19.95
CA ARG A 293 23.54 -2.91 21.35
C ARG A 293 22.24 -2.76 22.13
N ILE A 294 22.00 -3.70 23.04
CA ILE A 294 20.79 -3.78 23.88
C ILE A 294 19.56 -3.87 22.97
N ALA A 295 19.27 -5.07 22.50
CA ALA A 295 18.23 -5.33 21.52
C ALA A 295 16.96 -5.89 22.16
N ALA A 296 15.82 -5.63 21.55
CA ALA A 296 14.57 -6.34 21.85
C ALA A 296 13.74 -6.61 20.61
N ARG A 297 13.00 -7.72 20.64
CA ARG A 297 11.98 -8.06 19.65
C ARG A 297 10.85 -7.03 19.73
N ILE A 298 10.43 -6.54 18.57
CA ILE A 298 9.24 -5.72 18.41
C ILE A 298 8.35 -6.32 17.32
N ASP A 299 7.07 -5.98 17.34
CA ASP A 299 6.18 -6.19 16.20
C ASP A 299 5.97 -4.87 15.44
N PRO A 300 5.98 -4.88 14.09
CA PRO A 300 5.93 -3.65 13.30
C PRO A 300 4.63 -2.86 13.48
N GLU A 301 3.54 -3.53 13.84
CA GLU A 301 2.26 -2.91 14.20
C GLU A 301 2.35 -1.98 15.43
N TRP A 302 3.34 -2.17 16.31
CA TRP A 302 3.55 -1.30 17.47
C TRP A 302 4.11 0.06 17.07
N VAL A 303 4.77 0.14 15.91
CA VAL A 303 5.46 1.34 15.44
C VAL A 303 4.48 2.35 14.87
N GLU A 304 3.47 1.90 14.12
CA GLU A 304 2.53 2.80 13.42
C GLU A 304 1.80 3.77 14.37
N PRO A 305 1.24 3.36 15.52
CA PRO A 305 0.54 4.28 16.42
C PRO A 305 1.44 5.37 17.03
N VAL A 306 2.71 5.04 17.30
CA VAL A 306 3.65 5.97 17.97
C VAL A 306 4.47 6.83 17.00
N ALA A 307 4.45 6.49 15.71
CA ALA A 307 5.22 7.18 14.67
C ALA A 307 4.33 7.90 13.63
N GLN A 308 3.08 8.22 13.96
CA GLN A 308 2.11 8.83 13.04
C GLN A 308 2.62 10.09 12.32
N HIS A 309 3.48 10.87 12.97
CA HIS A 309 4.10 12.09 12.41
C HIS A 309 5.29 11.82 11.49
N LEU A 310 5.80 10.58 11.42
CA LEU A 310 6.99 10.19 10.66
C LEU A 310 6.68 9.20 9.53
N ILE A 311 5.50 8.59 9.54
CA ILE A 311 5.12 7.60 8.53
C ILE A 311 4.81 8.24 7.18
N LYS A 312 5.12 7.51 6.12
CA LYS A 312 4.70 7.81 4.75
C LYS A 312 3.77 6.71 4.28
N ARG A 313 2.60 7.12 3.80
CA ARG A 313 1.57 6.24 3.22
C ARG A 313 1.68 6.28 1.71
N THR A 314 1.58 5.13 1.08
CA THR A 314 1.53 4.99 -0.37
C THR A 314 0.40 4.05 -0.71
N TYR A 315 -0.40 4.41 -1.70
CA TYR A 315 -1.56 3.63 -2.13
C TYR A 315 -1.30 3.10 -3.53
N SER A 316 -1.77 1.88 -3.79
CA SER A 316 -1.60 1.19 -5.06
C SER A 316 -2.84 0.36 -5.38
N GLU A 317 -3.03 0.05 -6.66
CA GLU A 317 -4.11 -0.81 -7.16
C GLU A 317 -5.51 -0.34 -6.71
N PRO A 318 -5.90 0.93 -6.94
CA PRO A 318 -7.27 1.35 -6.71
C PRO A 318 -8.20 0.56 -7.65
N HIS A 319 -9.15 -0.17 -7.09
CA HIS A 319 -10.08 -1.00 -7.84
C HIS A 319 -11.46 -0.98 -7.22
N TRP A 320 -12.49 -1.09 -8.05
CA TRP A 320 -13.85 -1.31 -7.59
C TRP A 320 -13.97 -2.68 -6.94
N GLU A 321 -14.55 -2.75 -5.74
CA GLU A 321 -14.90 -4.02 -5.12
C GLU A 321 -16.42 -4.11 -4.91
N ARG A 322 -17.06 -4.94 -5.73
CA ARG A 322 -18.50 -5.23 -5.68
C ARG A 322 -19.02 -5.53 -4.27
N ALA A 323 -18.29 -6.35 -3.50
CA ALA A 323 -18.71 -6.79 -2.17
C ALA A 323 -18.76 -5.63 -1.16
N GLN A 324 -17.87 -4.65 -1.28
CA GLN A 324 -17.87 -3.46 -0.42
C GLN A 324 -18.72 -2.33 -1.00
N GLY A 325 -19.00 -2.37 -2.31
CA GLY A 325 -19.71 -1.30 -3.02
C GLY A 325 -18.92 0.02 -2.99
N ALA A 326 -17.59 -0.06 -2.98
CA ALA A 326 -16.68 1.08 -2.91
C ALA A 326 -15.35 0.73 -3.59
N VAL A 327 -14.58 1.77 -3.93
CA VAL A 327 -13.22 1.61 -4.41
C VAL A 327 -12.29 1.33 -3.24
N MET A 328 -11.53 0.25 -3.39
CA MET A 328 -10.56 -0.23 -2.42
C MET A 328 -9.16 -0.09 -3.00
N ALA A 329 -8.16 0.11 -2.14
CA ALA A 329 -6.77 0.16 -2.54
C ALA A 329 -5.90 -0.59 -1.54
N THR A 330 -4.69 -0.95 -1.98
CA THR A 330 -3.64 -1.49 -1.11
C THR A 330 -2.79 -0.34 -0.59
N GLU A 331 -2.79 -0.16 0.73
CA GLU A 331 -1.95 0.79 1.46
C GLU A 331 -0.66 0.13 1.94
N LYS A 332 0.46 0.78 1.66
CA LYS A 332 1.78 0.50 2.23
C LYS A 332 2.19 1.65 3.14
N VAL A 333 2.60 1.34 4.36
CA VAL A 333 3.06 2.32 5.35
C VAL A 333 4.54 2.09 5.63
N THR A 334 5.33 3.16 5.51
CA THR A 334 6.77 3.12 5.77
C THR A 334 7.17 4.15 6.81
N VAL A 335 8.17 3.84 7.63
CA VAL A 335 8.83 4.79 8.53
C VAL A 335 10.33 4.73 8.27
N TYR A 336 10.96 5.87 7.99
CA TYR A 336 12.38 5.94 7.64
C TYR A 336 12.87 4.92 6.59
N GLY A 337 12.00 4.59 5.61
CA GLY A 337 12.30 3.63 4.55
C GLY A 337 11.97 2.17 4.88
N LEU A 338 11.60 1.86 6.13
CA LEU A 338 11.22 0.51 6.55
C LEU A 338 9.71 0.27 6.39
N PRO A 339 9.27 -0.84 5.75
CA PRO A 339 7.86 -1.14 5.55
C PRO A 339 7.24 -1.76 6.80
N ILE A 340 6.60 -0.93 7.64
CA ILE A 340 5.90 -1.39 8.85
C ILE A 340 4.52 -1.99 8.53
N VAL A 341 3.89 -1.54 7.45
CA VAL A 341 2.72 -2.19 6.86
C VAL A 341 3.03 -2.47 5.40
N ALA A 342 3.14 -3.75 5.04
CA ALA A 342 3.49 -4.15 3.68
C ALA A 342 2.34 -3.94 2.69
N ALA A 343 1.14 -4.40 3.07
CA ALA A 343 -0.09 -4.28 2.31
C ALA A 343 -1.28 -4.35 3.26
N ARG A 344 -2.05 -3.27 3.36
CA ARG A 344 -3.31 -3.20 4.09
C ARG A 344 -4.40 -2.72 3.15
N LYS A 345 -5.50 -3.45 3.07
CA LYS A 345 -6.66 -3.03 2.29
C LYS A 345 -7.35 -1.84 2.97
N VAL A 346 -7.55 -0.76 2.22
CA VAL A 346 -8.18 0.47 2.72
C VAL A 346 -9.25 0.96 1.75
N ASN A 347 -10.23 1.67 2.30
CA ASN A 347 -11.22 2.38 1.48
C ASN A 347 -10.56 3.61 0.84
N TYR A 348 -10.69 3.75 -0.47
CA TYR A 348 -10.00 4.78 -1.24
C TYR A 348 -10.76 6.12 -1.32
N SER A 349 -12.00 6.16 -0.82
CA SER A 349 -12.92 7.29 -0.94
C SER A 349 -12.39 8.61 -0.37
N GLN A 350 -11.57 8.56 0.69
CA GLN A 350 -11.00 9.76 1.33
C GLN A 350 -9.68 10.22 0.68
N ILE A 351 -9.09 9.39 -0.19
CA ILE A 351 -7.75 9.63 -0.75
C ILE A 351 -7.88 10.26 -2.13
N ASP A 352 -8.70 9.67 -3.01
CA ASP A 352 -9.03 10.23 -4.31
C ASP A 352 -10.52 10.03 -4.63
N PRO A 353 -11.38 10.96 -4.19
CA PRO A 353 -12.82 10.89 -4.45
C PRO A 353 -13.16 10.90 -5.95
N ALA A 354 -12.37 11.59 -6.77
CA ALA A 354 -12.62 11.72 -8.20
C ALA A 354 -12.38 10.39 -8.92
N LEU A 355 -11.25 9.73 -8.65
CA LEU A 355 -11.00 8.38 -9.18
C LEU A 355 -12.03 7.38 -8.64
N CYS A 356 -12.43 7.50 -7.37
CA CYS A 356 -13.47 6.65 -6.80
C CYS A 356 -14.79 6.73 -7.57
N ARG A 357 -15.20 7.96 -7.95
CA ARG A 357 -16.37 8.20 -8.78
C ARG A 357 -16.23 7.55 -10.15
N GLU A 358 -15.12 7.78 -10.83
CA GLU A 358 -14.88 7.26 -12.17
C GLU A 358 -15.00 5.73 -12.19
N LEU A 359 -14.28 5.06 -11.29
CA LEU A 359 -14.31 3.61 -11.16
C LEU A 359 -15.68 3.09 -10.73
N PHE A 360 -16.40 3.81 -9.88
CA PHE A 360 -17.79 3.46 -9.54
C PHE A 360 -18.69 3.49 -10.78
N ILE A 361 -18.65 4.56 -11.57
CA ILE A 361 -19.49 4.65 -12.78
C ILE A 361 -19.09 3.56 -13.78
N ARG A 362 -17.79 3.44 -14.07
CA ARG A 362 -17.28 2.49 -15.07
C ARG A 362 -17.57 1.04 -14.69
N HIS A 363 -17.15 0.60 -13.50
CA HIS A 363 -17.33 -0.81 -13.12
C HIS A 363 -18.74 -1.13 -12.62
N ALA A 364 -19.30 -0.27 -11.77
CA ALA A 364 -20.59 -0.59 -11.13
C ALA A 364 -21.77 -0.35 -12.08
N LEU A 365 -21.80 0.79 -12.79
CA LEU A 365 -22.93 1.17 -13.63
C LEU A 365 -22.76 0.72 -15.08
N VAL A 366 -21.58 0.90 -15.68
CA VAL A 366 -21.33 0.57 -17.08
C VAL A 366 -20.99 -0.91 -17.27
N GLU A 367 -20.08 -1.51 -16.51
CA GLU A 367 -19.80 -2.96 -16.65
C GLU A 367 -20.85 -3.84 -15.98
N GLY A 368 -21.66 -3.24 -15.09
CA GLY A 368 -22.71 -3.94 -14.38
C GLY A 368 -22.23 -4.75 -13.17
N ASP A 369 -21.00 -4.53 -12.69
CA ASP A 369 -20.47 -5.18 -11.48
C ASP A 369 -21.00 -4.53 -10.19
N TRP A 370 -22.33 -4.47 -10.09
CA TRP A 370 -23.01 -3.87 -8.96
C TRP A 370 -24.20 -4.70 -8.51
N GLN A 371 -24.19 -5.08 -7.24
CA GLN A 371 -25.32 -5.77 -6.64
C GLN A 371 -26.31 -4.76 -6.05
N THR A 372 -27.34 -4.42 -6.82
CA THR A 372 -28.37 -3.48 -6.40
C THR A 372 -29.79 -3.98 -6.66
N ARG A 373 -30.77 -3.33 -6.04
CA ARG A 373 -32.21 -3.57 -6.23
C ARG A 373 -32.91 -2.44 -7.01
N HIS A 374 -32.15 -1.47 -7.54
CA HIS A 374 -32.73 -0.36 -8.30
C HIS A 374 -33.38 -0.85 -9.60
N ALA A 375 -34.59 -0.37 -9.87
CA ALA A 375 -35.37 -0.78 -11.05
C ALA A 375 -34.72 -0.34 -12.36
N PHE A 376 -34.31 0.93 -12.47
CA PHE A 376 -33.66 1.48 -13.66
C PHE A 376 -32.45 0.63 -14.09
N PHE A 377 -31.64 0.19 -13.13
CA PHE A 377 -30.41 -0.55 -13.42
C PHE A 377 -30.72 -1.91 -14.06
N ARG A 378 -31.75 -2.61 -13.56
CA ARG A 378 -32.21 -3.87 -14.16
C ARG A 378 -32.79 -3.66 -15.56
N GLU A 379 -33.53 -2.58 -15.76
CA GLU A 379 -34.14 -2.24 -17.06
C GLU A 379 -33.06 -1.87 -18.09
N ASN A 380 -32.07 -1.07 -17.69
CA ASN A 380 -30.93 -0.69 -18.51
C ASN A 380 -30.08 -1.89 -18.93
N LEU A 381 -29.75 -2.79 -17.99
CA LEU A 381 -29.01 -4.02 -18.32
C LEU A 381 -29.79 -4.92 -19.28
N LYS A 382 -31.11 -5.03 -19.09
CA LYS A 382 -31.96 -5.78 -20.01
C LYS A 382 -31.97 -5.16 -21.41
N LEU A 383 -32.11 -3.83 -21.50
CA LEU A 383 -32.12 -3.13 -22.78
C LEU A 383 -30.79 -3.27 -23.52
N ARG A 384 -29.66 -3.20 -22.81
CA ARG A 384 -28.33 -3.45 -23.37
C ARG A 384 -28.19 -4.85 -23.93
N ALA A 385 -28.58 -5.88 -23.17
CA ALA A 385 -28.58 -7.26 -23.65
C ALA A 385 -29.48 -7.43 -24.90
N GLU A 386 -30.62 -6.74 -24.97
CA GLU A 386 -31.48 -6.75 -26.17
C GLU A 386 -30.81 -6.09 -27.39
N VAL A 387 -29.98 -5.06 -27.20
CA VAL A 387 -29.24 -4.38 -28.29
C VAL A 387 -28.02 -5.21 -28.71
N GLU A 388 -27.29 -5.81 -27.77
CA GLU A 388 -26.21 -6.76 -28.04
C GLU A 388 -26.72 -7.96 -28.87
N GLU A 389 -27.88 -8.54 -28.52
CA GLU A 389 -28.51 -9.56 -29.34
C GLU A 389 -28.83 -9.09 -30.76
N LEU A 390 -29.16 -7.81 -30.96
CA LEU A 390 -29.41 -7.24 -32.29
C LEU A 390 -28.09 -7.04 -33.07
N GLU A 391 -26.98 -6.68 -32.42
CA GLU A 391 -25.66 -6.62 -33.05
C GLU A 391 -25.26 -7.99 -33.62
N HIS A 392 -25.38 -9.03 -32.78
CA HIS A 392 -25.06 -10.40 -33.17
C HIS A 392 -25.93 -10.87 -34.34
N LYS A 393 -27.22 -10.55 -34.33
CA LYS A 393 -28.14 -10.89 -35.42
C LYS A 393 -27.79 -10.16 -36.72
N SER A 394 -27.51 -8.87 -36.64
CA SER A 394 -27.28 -8.01 -37.80
C SER A 394 -25.87 -8.02 -38.36
N ARG A 395 -24.93 -8.73 -37.71
CA ARG A 395 -23.50 -8.82 -38.08
C ARG A 395 -22.81 -7.46 -38.18
N ARG A 396 -23.34 -6.44 -37.50
CA ARG A 396 -22.77 -5.10 -37.42
C ARG A 396 -22.28 -4.87 -35.99
N ARG A 397 -20.96 -4.75 -35.82
CA ARG A 397 -20.28 -4.44 -34.54
C ARG A 397 -20.33 -2.96 -34.17
N ASP A 398 -21.09 -2.17 -34.92
CA ASP A 398 -21.18 -0.72 -34.84
C ASP A 398 -22.60 -0.25 -34.49
N ILE A 399 -23.40 -1.08 -33.83
CA ILE A 399 -24.75 -0.70 -33.40
C ILE A 399 -24.73 -0.24 -31.95
N LEU A 400 -24.08 -0.95 -31.04
CA LEU A 400 -24.01 -0.57 -29.62
C LEU A 400 -23.05 0.62 -29.45
N VAL A 401 -23.49 1.61 -28.67
CA VAL A 401 -22.62 2.69 -28.19
C VAL A 401 -21.51 2.11 -27.30
N ASP A 402 -20.34 2.74 -27.31
CA ASP A 402 -19.22 2.26 -26.50
C ASP A 402 -19.42 2.57 -25.00
N ASP A 403 -18.62 1.91 -24.17
CA ASP A 403 -18.65 2.09 -22.71
C ASP A 403 -18.36 3.53 -22.29
N GLU A 404 -17.62 4.30 -23.10
CA GLU A 404 -17.32 5.71 -22.82
C GLU A 404 -18.57 6.58 -23.00
N THR A 405 -19.38 6.34 -24.04
CA THR A 405 -20.68 7.00 -24.21
C THR A 405 -21.62 6.70 -23.03
N LEU A 406 -21.63 5.45 -22.55
CA LEU A 406 -22.41 5.07 -21.36
C LEU A 406 -21.87 5.73 -20.09
N PHE A 407 -20.56 5.84 -19.96
CA PHE A 407 -19.91 6.55 -18.86
C PHE A 407 -20.32 8.01 -18.84
N GLU A 408 -20.22 8.72 -19.96
CA GLU A 408 -20.62 10.13 -20.08
C GLU A 408 -22.11 10.34 -19.75
N PHE A 409 -22.98 9.43 -20.19
CA PHE A 409 -24.40 9.48 -19.86
C PHE A 409 -24.63 9.52 -18.34
N TYR A 410 -23.95 8.64 -17.60
CA TYR A 410 -24.05 8.57 -16.15
C TYR A 410 -23.33 9.74 -15.48
N ASP A 411 -22.13 10.10 -15.93
CA ASP A 411 -21.31 11.15 -15.31
C ASP A 411 -21.99 12.53 -15.36
N GLN A 412 -22.66 12.85 -16.48
CA GLN A 412 -23.41 14.10 -16.62
C GLN A 412 -24.64 14.20 -15.70
N ARG A 413 -25.19 13.07 -15.24
CA ARG A 413 -26.47 13.02 -14.51
C ARG A 413 -26.32 12.75 -13.02
N ILE A 414 -25.28 12.01 -12.64
CA ILE A 414 -25.03 11.64 -11.25
C ILE A 414 -24.28 12.77 -10.55
N SER A 415 -24.69 13.17 -9.34
CA SER A 415 -23.96 14.19 -8.56
C SER A 415 -22.50 13.81 -8.31
N HIS A 416 -21.56 14.77 -8.37
CA HIS A 416 -20.13 14.55 -8.15
C HIS A 416 -19.79 13.94 -6.77
N ASP A 417 -20.64 14.11 -5.76
CA ASP A 417 -20.45 13.52 -4.42
C ASP A 417 -20.70 12.00 -4.38
N VAL A 418 -21.23 11.43 -5.47
CA VAL A 418 -21.49 9.99 -5.58
C VAL A 418 -20.23 9.26 -6.00
N ILE A 419 -19.52 8.74 -5.00
CA ILE A 419 -18.24 8.05 -5.17
C ILE A 419 -18.29 6.57 -4.74
N SER A 420 -19.46 6.08 -4.31
CA SER A 420 -19.68 4.69 -3.89
C SER A 420 -21.16 4.31 -3.97
N ALA A 421 -21.47 3.02 -3.84
CA ALA A 421 -22.85 2.52 -3.82
C ALA A 421 -23.69 3.18 -2.70
N ARG A 422 -23.11 3.39 -1.51
CA ARG A 422 -23.82 4.03 -0.38
C ARG A 422 -24.14 5.51 -0.66
N HIS A 423 -23.21 6.21 -1.29
CA HIS A 423 -23.45 7.60 -1.72
C HIS A 423 -24.53 7.63 -2.79
N PHE A 424 -24.49 6.70 -3.75
CA PHE A 424 -25.50 6.58 -4.80
C PHE A 424 -26.89 6.32 -4.22
N ASP A 425 -27.04 5.34 -3.33
CA ASP A 425 -28.35 5.00 -2.74
C ASP A 425 -28.97 6.20 -2.01
N SER A 426 -28.13 6.97 -1.30
CA SER A 426 -28.56 8.16 -0.57
C SER A 426 -28.98 9.30 -1.51
N TRP A 427 -28.25 9.49 -2.60
CA TRP A 427 -28.55 10.48 -3.64
C TRP A 427 -29.82 10.08 -4.43
N TRP A 428 -29.87 8.84 -4.93
CA TRP A 428 -30.96 8.33 -5.75
C TRP A 428 -32.30 8.32 -5.02
N LYS A 429 -32.32 8.03 -3.71
CA LYS A 429 -33.54 8.09 -2.89
C LYS A 429 -34.23 9.45 -2.90
N LYS A 430 -33.48 10.54 -3.10
CA LYS A 430 -34.01 11.90 -3.19
C LYS A 430 -34.43 12.20 -4.63
N VAL A 431 -33.52 11.99 -5.57
CA VAL A 431 -33.70 12.35 -6.98
C VAL A 431 -34.81 11.54 -7.66
N SER A 432 -34.94 10.26 -7.36
CA SER A 432 -35.96 9.39 -7.99
C SER A 432 -37.40 9.77 -7.66
N ARG A 433 -37.63 10.60 -6.64
CA ARG A 433 -38.96 11.14 -6.31
C ARG A 433 -39.38 12.26 -7.25
N GLU A 434 -38.41 13.00 -7.78
CA GLU A 434 -38.64 14.15 -8.66
C GLU A 434 -38.51 13.72 -10.13
N THR A 435 -37.47 12.93 -10.44
CA THR A 435 -37.15 12.46 -11.79
C THR A 435 -36.82 10.96 -11.76
N PRO A 436 -37.84 10.07 -11.74
CA PRO A 436 -37.64 8.62 -11.63
C PRO A 436 -36.90 8.02 -12.83
N ASP A 437 -37.08 8.59 -14.02
CA ASP A 437 -36.51 8.09 -15.28
C ASP A 437 -35.15 8.70 -15.64
N LEU A 438 -34.56 9.50 -14.74
CA LEU A 438 -33.31 10.25 -15.00
C LEU A 438 -32.19 9.38 -15.58
N LEU A 439 -32.10 8.14 -15.11
CA LEU A 439 -31.03 7.21 -15.46
C LEU A 439 -31.49 6.08 -16.39
N ASN A 440 -32.72 6.11 -16.89
CA ASN A 440 -33.21 5.08 -17.80
C ASN A 440 -32.61 5.29 -19.20
N PHE A 441 -32.16 4.21 -19.84
CA PHE A 441 -31.74 4.27 -21.23
C PHE A 441 -32.95 4.29 -22.17
N GLU A 442 -32.88 5.14 -23.19
CA GLU A 442 -33.74 4.99 -24.37
C GLU A 442 -33.04 4.09 -25.40
N LYS A 443 -33.81 3.29 -26.13
CA LYS A 443 -33.23 2.36 -27.12
C LYS A 443 -32.42 3.07 -28.21
N SER A 444 -32.85 4.27 -28.61
CA SER A 444 -32.13 5.14 -29.54
C SER A 444 -30.75 5.55 -29.02
N MET A 445 -30.59 5.77 -27.71
CA MET A 445 -29.32 6.18 -27.10
C MET A 445 -28.29 5.05 -27.08
N LEU A 446 -28.73 3.80 -27.16
CA LEU A 446 -27.84 2.64 -27.22
C LEU A 446 -27.41 2.30 -28.65
N ILE A 447 -28.01 2.93 -29.66
CA ILE A 447 -27.79 2.64 -31.07
C ILE A 447 -26.97 3.77 -31.71
N LYS A 448 -25.82 3.47 -32.33
CA LYS A 448 -25.03 4.46 -33.09
C LYS A 448 -25.82 5.00 -34.29
N GLU A 449 -25.71 6.31 -34.52
CA GLU A 449 -26.40 7.00 -35.61
C GLU A 449 -26.10 6.33 -36.98
N GLY A 450 -27.15 5.86 -37.68
CA GLY A 450 -27.04 5.18 -38.99
C GLY A 450 -27.35 3.68 -39.00
N ALA A 451 -27.60 3.07 -37.83
CA ALA A 451 -28.03 1.66 -37.71
C ALA A 451 -29.56 1.44 -37.66
N GLU A 452 -30.36 2.52 -37.68
CA GLU A 452 -31.82 2.50 -37.46
C GLU A 452 -32.67 1.73 -38.51
N LYS A 453 -32.08 1.23 -39.59
CA LYS A 453 -32.82 0.53 -40.67
C LYS A 453 -33.07 -0.96 -40.45
N ILE A 454 -32.68 -1.53 -39.30
CA ILE A 454 -32.71 -2.98 -39.07
C ILE A 454 -33.93 -3.36 -38.22
N SER A 455 -34.89 -4.11 -38.79
CA SER A 455 -36.10 -4.57 -38.09
C SER A 455 -35.91 -5.96 -37.49
N LYS A 456 -36.59 -6.25 -36.37
CA LYS A 456 -36.68 -7.63 -35.81
C LYS A 456 -37.28 -8.63 -36.80
N LEU A 457 -38.04 -8.16 -37.80
CA LEU A 457 -38.59 -8.98 -38.87
C LEU A 457 -37.53 -9.48 -39.85
N ASP A 458 -36.41 -8.77 -39.97
CA ASP A 458 -35.32 -9.14 -40.87
C ASP A 458 -34.52 -10.34 -40.33
N TYR A 459 -34.51 -10.52 -39.01
CA TYR A 459 -33.76 -11.56 -38.29
C TYR A 459 -34.67 -12.36 -37.34
N PRO A 460 -35.53 -13.24 -37.88
CA PRO A 460 -36.54 -13.95 -37.09
C PRO A 460 -35.92 -14.96 -36.11
N ASN A 461 -36.57 -15.21 -34.96
CA ASN A 461 -36.10 -16.24 -34.03
C ASN A 461 -36.45 -17.67 -34.49
N PHE A 462 -37.34 -17.81 -35.47
CA PHE A 462 -37.87 -19.09 -35.94
C PHE A 462 -37.99 -19.11 -37.46
N TRP A 463 -37.62 -20.25 -38.06
CA TRP A 463 -37.91 -20.59 -39.43
C TRP A 463 -39.21 -21.40 -39.50
N HIS A 464 -40.05 -21.11 -40.49
CA HIS A 464 -41.35 -21.75 -40.66
C HIS A 464 -41.41 -22.48 -42.01
N GLN A 465 -41.71 -23.78 -41.98
CA GLN A 465 -41.93 -24.60 -43.17
C GLN A 465 -43.21 -25.42 -42.99
N GLY A 466 -44.27 -25.04 -43.70
CA GLY A 466 -45.62 -25.60 -43.46
C GLY A 466 -46.04 -25.42 -42.01
N ASN A 467 -46.26 -26.53 -41.30
CA ASN A 467 -46.64 -26.54 -39.87
C ASN A 467 -45.43 -26.61 -38.91
N LEU A 468 -44.20 -26.71 -39.43
CA LEU A 468 -42.99 -26.80 -38.63
C LEU A 468 -42.51 -25.41 -38.18
N LYS A 469 -42.10 -25.32 -36.92
CA LYS A 469 -41.47 -24.12 -36.32
C LYS A 469 -40.09 -24.51 -35.79
N LEU A 470 -39.05 -24.14 -36.53
CA LEU A 470 -37.67 -24.48 -36.25
C LEU A 470 -36.96 -23.28 -35.62
N ARG A 471 -36.15 -23.49 -34.57
CA ARG A 471 -35.44 -22.40 -33.89
C ARG A 471 -34.23 -21.97 -34.72
N LEU A 472 -34.00 -20.67 -34.83
CA LEU A 472 -32.80 -20.09 -35.42
C LEU A 472 -31.82 -19.64 -34.33
N SER A 473 -30.53 -19.85 -34.55
CA SER A 473 -29.46 -19.16 -33.83
C SER A 473 -28.55 -18.43 -34.81
N TYR A 474 -27.99 -17.31 -34.36
CA TYR A 474 -27.14 -16.43 -35.14
C TYR A 474 -25.80 -16.34 -34.44
N GLN A 475 -24.72 -16.60 -35.16
CA GLN A 475 -23.37 -16.49 -34.63
C GLN A 475 -22.52 -15.70 -35.63
N PHE A 476 -21.70 -14.79 -35.11
CA PHE A 476 -20.76 -14.01 -35.90
C PHE A 476 -19.35 -14.31 -35.40
N GLU A 477 -18.80 -15.43 -35.87
CA GLU A 477 -17.46 -15.92 -35.56
C GLU A 477 -16.78 -16.33 -36.87
N PRO A 478 -16.17 -15.39 -37.61
CA PRO A 478 -15.53 -15.68 -38.88
C PRO A 478 -14.53 -16.84 -38.75
N GLY A 479 -14.77 -17.91 -39.53
CA GLY A 479 -13.93 -19.12 -39.55
C GLY A 479 -14.39 -20.27 -38.65
N ALA A 480 -15.50 -20.12 -37.91
CA ALA A 480 -16.16 -21.23 -37.22
C ALA A 480 -17.24 -21.89 -38.10
N ASP A 481 -17.44 -23.20 -37.94
CA ASP A 481 -18.46 -23.98 -38.71
C ASP A 481 -19.89 -23.49 -38.49
N ALA A 482 -20.15 -22.78 -37.38
CA ALA A 482 -21.45 -22.23 -37.03
C ALA A 482 -21.61 -20.74 -37.39
N ASP A 483 -20.65 -20.12 -38.09
CA ASP A 483 -20.76 -18.72 -38.55
C ASP A 483 -21.95 -18.54 -39.48
N GLY A 484 -22.81 -17.54 -39.21
CA GLY A 484 -24.03 -17.30 -39.97
C GLY A 484 -25.30 -17.76 -39.24
N VAL A 485 -26.20 -18.41 -39.97
CA VAL A 485 -27.55 -18.75 -39.50
C VAL A 485 -27.70 -20.25 -39.37
N THR A 486 -27.89 -20.72 -38.13
CA THR A 486 -28.09 -22.14 -37.85
C THR A 486 -29.56 -22.43 -37.56
N VAL A 487 -30.13 -23.37 -38.33
CA VAL A 487 -31.47 -23.91 -38.08
C VAL A 487 -31.34 -25.13 -37.17
N HIS A 488 -31.98 -25.08 -36.01
CA HIS A 488 -32.03 -26.21 -35.07
C HIS A 488 -33.19 -27.12 -35.44
N ILE A 489 -32.87 -28.30 -35.99
CA ILE A 489 -33.85 -29.32 -36.38
C ILE A 489 -33.87 -30.44 -35.32
N PRO A 490 -34.96 -30.60 -34.55
CA PRO A 490 -35.11 -31.73 -33.64
C PRO A 490 -35.10 -33.05 -34.40
N LEU A 491 -34.34 -34.04 -33.93
CA LEU A 491 -34.21 -35.37 -34.56
C LEU A 491 -35.55 -36.01 -34.99
N PRO A 492 -36.65 -35.94 -34.19
CA PRO A 492 -37.94 -36.51 -34.58
C PRO A 492 -38.64 -35.81 -35.76
N LEU A 493 -38.24 -34.58 -36.09
CA LEU A 493 -38.81 -33.80 -37.18
C LEU A 493 -37.97 -33.87 -38.46
N LEU A 494 -36.78 -34.47 -38.41
CA LEU A 494 -35.82 -34.49 -39.53
C LEU A 494 -36.41 -35.09 -40.82
N ASN A 495 -37.24 -36.12 -40.70
CA ASN A 495 -37.90 -36.77 -41.83
C ASN A 495 -39.09 -35.98 -42.41
N GLN A 496 -39.51 -34.89 -41.75
CA GLN A 496 -40.59 -34.00 -42.18
C GLN A 496 -40.07 -32.68 -42.76
N VAL A 497 -38.77 -32.41 -42.64
CA VAL A 497 -38.14 -31.21 -43.18
C VAL A 497 -37.77 -31.44 -44.64
N GLU A 498 -38.19 -30.52 -45.51
CA GLU A 498 -37.78 -30.49 -46.91
C GLU A 498 -36.62 -29.51 -47.09
N GLU A 499 -35.72 -29.77 -48.05
CA GLU A 499 -34.63 -28.83 -48.38
C GLU A 499 -35.15 -27.52 -48.99
N ASN A 500 -36.35 -27.55 -49.56
CA ASN A 500 -36.96 -26.42 -50.26
C ASN A 500 -37.17 -25.19 -49.35
N GLY A 501 -36.65 -24.05 -49.80
CA GLY A 501 -36.83 -22.75 -49.16
C GLY A 501 -35.64 -22.28 -48.31
N PHE A 502 -34.79 -23.17 -47.79
CA PHE A 502 -33.60 -22.76 -47.03
C PHE A 502 -32.62 -21.93 -47.85
N GLU A 503 -32.53 -22.22 -49.14
CA GLU A 503 -31.80 -21.45 -50.14
C GLU A 503 -32.18 -19.96 -50.20
N TRP A 504 -33.38 -19.57 -49.76
CA TRP A 504 -33.78 -18.17 -49.71
C TRP A 504 -33.16 -17.42 -48.55
N GLN A 505 -32.61 -18.11 -47.56
CA GLN A 505 -32.10 -17.53 -46.32
C GLN A 505 -33.14 -16.64 -45.60
N ILE A 506 -32.79 -16.13 -44.43
CA ILE A 506 -33.58 -15.13 -43.69
C ILE A 506 -33.63 -13.78 -44.42
N PRO A 507 -34.68 -12.96 -44.20
CA PRO A 507 -34.86 -11.71 -44.92
C PRO A 507 -33.67 -10.74 -44.82
N GLY A 508 -33.01 -10.68 -43.67
CA GLY A 508 -31.87 -9.78 -43.41
C GLY A 508 -30.62 -10.08 -44.23
N LEU A 509 -30.41 -11.34 -44.65
CA LEU A 509 -29.23 -11.76 -45.42
C LEU A 509 -29.53 -11.98 -46.92
N ARG A 510 -30.81 -12.04 -47.32
CA ARG A 510 -31.24 -12.25 -48.71
C ARG A 510 -30.56 -11.35 -49.72
N ARG A 511 -30.48 -10.05 -49.40
CA ARG A 511 -29.84 -9.08 -50.29
C ARG A 511 -28.37 -9.41 -50.51
N GLU A 512 -27.67 -9.77 -49.46
CA GLU A 512 -26.25 -10.12 -49.54
C GLU A 512 -26.05 -11.44 -50.28
N LEU A 513 -26.86 -12.45 -50.00
CA LEU A 513 -26.88 -13.73 -50.71
C LEU A 513 -27.09 -13.54 -52.21
N VAL A 514 -28.10 -12.76 -52.63
CA VAL A 514 -28.38 -12.50 -54.05
C VAL A 514 -27.23 -11.73 -54.72
N ILE A 515 -26.61 -10.77 -54.02
CA ILE A 515 -25.43 -10.06 -54.54
C ILE A 515 -24.26 -11.03 -54.70
N ALA A 516 -24.02 -11.91 -53.72
CA ALA A 516 -22.96 -12.90 -53.76
C ALA A 516 -23.16 -13.88 -54.93
N LEU A 517 -24.40 -14.36 -55.12
CA LEU A 517 -24.77 -15.20 -56.26
C LEU A 517 -24.55 -14.48 -57.60
N ILE A 518 -25.00 -13.23 -57.76
CA ILE A 518 -24.75 -12.48 -59.01
C ILE A 518 -23.25 -12.31 -59.24
N LYS A 519 -22.47 -12.13 -58.17
CA LYS A 519 -21.00 -12.02 -58.24
C LYS A 519 -20.32 -13.35 -58.56
N SER A 520 -20.90 -14.48 -58.20
CA SER A 520 -20.32 -15.80 -58.48
C SER A 520 -20.45 -16.21 -59.94
N LEU A 521 -21.35 -15.59 -60.70
CA LEU A 521 -21.50 -15.83 -62.14
C LEU A 521 -20.19 -15.62 -62.94
N PRO A 522 -19.93 -16.42 -63.99
CA PRO A 522 -18.83 -16.22 -64.92
C PRO A 522 -18.80 -14.82 -65.50
N LYS A 523 -17.59 -14.27 -65.69
CA LYS A 523 -17.38 -12.91 -66.20
C LYS A 523 -18.20 -12.56 -67.46
N PRO A 524 -18.37 -13.45 -68.47
CA PRO A 524 -19.18 -13.16 -69.67
C PRO A 524 -20.67 -12.95 -69.39
N VAL A 525 -21.21 -13.60 -68.36
CA VAL A 525 -22.62 -13.53 -67.93
C VAL A 525 -22.80 -12.39 -66.93
N ARG A 526 -21.94 -12.31 -65.91
CA ARG A 526 -21.97 -11.31 -64.84
C ARG A 526 -21.96 -9.86 -65.31
N ARG A 527 -21.26 -9.55 -66.42
CA ARG A 527 -21.20 -8.19 -66.98
C ARG A 527 -22.56 -7.58 -67.33
N ASN A 528 -23.58 -8.41 -67.54
CA ASN A 528 -24.96 -7.98 -67.83
C ASN A 528 -25.73 -7.54 -66.57
N PHE A 529 -25.17 -7.77 -65.38
CA PHE A 529 -25.79 -7.52 -64.08
C PHE A 529 -24.96 -6.58 -63.21
N VAL A 530 -24.26 -5.61 -63.83
CA VAL A 530 -23.45 -4.61 -63.13
C VAL A 530 -24.19 -3.27 -63.12
N PRO A 531 -24.36 -2.61 -61.96
CA PRO A 531 -23.90 -2.99 -60.62
C PRO A 531 -24.78 -4.08 -59.96
N ALA A 532 -24.16 -5.14 -59.43
CA ALA A 532 -24.86 -6.27 -58.82
C ALA A 532 -25.85 -5.88 -57.70
N PRO A 533 -25.58 -4.90 -56.82
CA PRO A 533 -26.54 -4.45 -55.81
C PRO A 533 -27.86 -3.95 -56.40
N ASN A 534 -27.83 -3.26 -57.54
CA ASN A 534 -29.03 -2.69 -58.17
C ASN A 534 -29.93 -3.81 -58.72
N TYR A 535 -29.33 -4.84 -59.32
CA TYR A 535 -30.06 -6.00 -59.83
C TYR A 535 -30.61 -6.87 -58.69
N ALA A 536 -29.86 -7.03 -57.59
CA ALA A 536 -30.34 -7.72 -56.40
C ALA A 536 -31.55 -7.01 -55.78
N GLU A 537 -31.51 -5.67 -55.67
CA GLU A 537 -32.65 -4.88 -55.17
C GLU A 537 -33.86 -4.94 -56.12
N ALA A 538 -33.63 -4.85 -57.43
CA ALA A 538 -34.69 -4.98 -58.42
C ALA A 538 -35.33 -6.38 -58.41
N PHE A 539 -34.53 -7.44 -58.16
CA PHE A 539 -35.02 -8.80 -57.99
C PHE A 539 -35.90 -8.92 -56.74
N LEU A 540 -35.38 -8.51 -55.59
CA LEU A 540 -36.10 -8.59 -54.31
C LEU A 540 -37.38 -7.76 -54.30
N GLY A 541 -37.44 -6.66 -55.06
CA GLY A 541 -38.66 -5.86 -55.21
C GLY A 541 -39.74 -6.46 -56.13
N ARG A 542 -39.44 -7.52 -56.88
CA ARG A 542 -40.36 -8.13 -57.88
C ARG A 542 -40.81 -9.55 -57.54
N VAL A 543 -40.09 -10.23 -56.65
CA VAL A 543 -40.39 -11.61 -56.26
C VAL A 543 -41.12 -11.66 -54.93
N THR A 544 -42.06 -12.59 -54.81
CA THR A 544 -42.52 -13.04 -53.50
C THR A 544 -41.59 -14.18 -53.05
N PRO A 545 -40.87 -14.05 -51.92
CA PRO A 545 -40.01 -15.12 -51.43
C PRO A 545 -40.77 -16.43 -51.18
N LEU A 546 -40.10 -17.56 -51.38
CA LEU A 546 -40.61 -18.93 -51.14
C LEU A 546 -41.75 -19.40 -52.07
N GLU A 547 -42.20 -18.61 -53.05
CA GLU A 547 -43.15 -19.07 -54.08
C GLU A 547 -42.52 -20.05 -55.07
N LEU A 548 -41.23 -19.87 -55.36
CA LEU A 548 -40.43 -20.71 -56.26
C LEU A 548 -39.03 -20.88 -55.67
N PRO A 549 -38.28 -21.91 -56.12
CA PRO A 549 -36.88 -22.04 -55.76
C PRO A 549 -36.08 -20.76 -56.07
N LEU A 550 -35.05 -20.45 -55.27
CA LEU A 550 -34.33 -19.18 -55.37
C LEU A 550 -33.71 -18.99 -56.76
N LEU A 551 -32.98 -20.00 -57.25
CA LEU A 551 -32.32 -19.92 -58.55
C LEU A 551 -33.33 -19.85 -59.70
N ASP A 552 -34.46 -20.56 -59.61
CA ASP A 552 -35.53 -20.50 -60.62
C ASP A 552 -36.12 -19.08 -60.69
N SER A 553 -36.31 -18.47 -59.53
CA SER A 553 -36.76 -17.09 -59.42
C SER A 553 -35.75 -16.12 -60.01
N LEU A 554 -34.47 -16.31 -59.70
CA LEU A 554 -33.37 -15.48 -60.22
C LEU A 554 -33.25 -15.59 -61.73
N GLU A 555 -33.19 -16.79 -62.28
CA GLU A 555 -33.09 -17.04 -63.73
C GLU A 555 -34.27 -16.42 -64.48
N ARG A 556 -35.49 -16.58 -63.94
CA ARG A 556 -36.70 -16.01 -64.54
C ARG A 556 -36.67 -14.48 -64.53
N GLU A 557 -36.36 -13.86 -63.40
CA GLU A 557 -36.43 -12.41 -63.25
C GLU A 557 -35.23 -11.70 -63.88
N LEU A 558 -34.01 -12.25 -63.80
CA LEU A 558 -32.84 -11.70 -64.48
C LEU A 558 -33.01 -11.73 -66.01
N ARG A 559 -33.61 -12.80 -66.55
CA ARG A 559 -33.97 -12.87 -67.97
C ARG A 559 -35.04 -11.85 -68.34
N ARG A 560 -36.04 -11.61 -67.49
CA ARG A 560 -37.04 -10.55 -67.72
C ARG A 560 -36.43 -9.15 -67.68
N MET A 561 -35.43 -8.92 -66.84
CA MET A 561 -34.76 -7.62 -66.69
C MET A 561 -33.81 -7.31 -67.84
N THR A 562 -33.08 -8.31 -68.36
CA THR A 562 -31.94 -8.09 -69.28
C THR A 562 -32.07 -8.79 -70.63
N GLY A 563 -33.01 -9.74 -70.77
CA GLY A 563 -33.12 -10.62 -71.93
C GLY A 563 -32.11 -11.76 -71.98
N VAL A 564 -31.15 -11.80 -71.06
CA VAL A 564 -30.08 -12.80 -71.00
C VAL A 564 -30.53 -14.03 -70.22
N THR A 565 -30.37 -15.21 -70.80
CA THR A 565 -30.55 -16.49 -70.09
C THR A 565 -29.29 -16.80 -69.30
N VAL A 566 -29.44 -17.15 -68.02
CA VAL A 566 -28.37 -17.67 -67.17
C VAL A 566 -28.62 -19.16 -67.01
N ASP A 567 -27.63 -19.99 -67.32
CA ASP A 567 -27.78 -21.44 -67.19
C ASP A 567 -27.51 -21.86 -65.74
N ARG A 568 -28.14 -22.96 -65.31
CA ARG A 568 -28.05 -23.41 -63.91
C ARG A 568 -26.61 -23.68 -63.47
N GLU A 569 -25.76 -24.13 -64.39
CA GLU A 569 -24.35 -24.46 -64.16
C GLU A 569 -23.46 -23.22 -63.96
N ASP A 570 -23.94 -22.03 -64.32
CA ASP A 570 -23.21 -20.77 -64.13
C ASP A 570 -23.21 -20.28 -62.67
N TRP A 571 -24.07 -20.82 -61.81
CA TRP A 571 -24.12 -20.42 -60.39
C TRP A 571 -23.06 -21.16 -59.56
N HIS A 572 -21.93 -20.49 -59.32
CA HIS A 572 -20.82 -21.02 -58.52
C HIS A 572 -21.05 -20.79 -57.01
N TRP A 573 -21.77 -21.72 -56.36
CA TRP A 573 -22.06 -21.65 -54.91
C TRP A 573 -20.82 -21.73 -54.03
N ASP A 574 -19.75 -22.38 -54.50
CA ASP A 574 -18.45 -22.45 -53.84
C ASP A 574 -17.76 -21.08 -53.68
N GLN A 575 -18.22 -20.06 -54.41
CA GLN A 575 -17.74 -18.68 -54.29
C GLN A 575 -18.63 -17.80 -53.40
N VAL A 576 -19.79 -18.32 -52.98
CA VAL A 576 -20.65 -17.65 -52.00
C VAL A 576 -20.04 -17.91 -50.62
N PRO A 577 -19.84 -16.87 -49.78
CA PRO A 577 -19.35 -17.07 -48.43
C PRO A 577 -20.22 -18.08 -47.65
N ASP A 578 -19.59 -19.04 -46.96
CA ASP A 578 -20.27 -20.15 -46.24
C ASP A 578 -21.35 -19.71 -45.25
N HIS A 579 -21.30 -18.46 -44.80
CA HIS A 579 -22.20 -17.90 -43.82
C HIS A 579 -23.52 -17.32 -44.38
N LEU A 580 -23.73 -17.38 -45.70
CA LEU A 580 -24.90 -16.85 -46.41
C LEU A 580 -25.87 -17.94 -46.88
#